data_AF-I7ISC9-F1
#
_entry.id   AF-I7ISC9-F1
#
_cell.length_a   1.000
_cell.length_b   1.000
_cell.length_c   1.000
_cell.angle_alpha   90.00
_cell.angle_beta   90.00
_cell.angle_gamma   90.00
#
_symmetry.space_group_name_H-M   'P 1'
#
loop_
_entity.id
_entity.type
_entity.pdbx_description
1 polymer ?
#
loop_
_entity_poly.entity_id
_entity_poly.type
_entity_poly.pdbx_seq_one_letter_code
_entity_poly.pdbx_strand_id
1 'polypeptide(L)'
;MDLSEVSQHNLDNADFLAQKTILIDLIHDINVKIKERDNLKKNRTNNPIEIIKIGNTINIKLEQIILVHDAFVQIYNKIAKTKKLKKKYTEEQLDDFANSVKILTTHVSECDAAVRHKTVTMTKQELCNLKMMDLDNDPDENCNIEPINDKDKVEAEEALNRWKLRDQQFDDQIRGIGEAVERIGDVALEISEKSQAHAQSAIKTAENVKTTTVGIGTLSDQIKKIIKKQRKIECACRGILMLIFLSLVFLLVVLVKRAFSKK
;
A
#
# COMPACT_ATOMS: atom_id res chain seq x y z
N MET A 1 -6.69 4.21 -12.27
CA MET A 1 -6.41 5.61 -11.91
C MET A 1 -5.51 5.54 -10.69
N ASP A 2 -4.36 6.19 -10.74
CA ASP A 2 -3.36 6.09 -9.66
C ASP A 2 -3.90 6.78 -8.40
N LEU A 3 -3.87 6.09 -7.25
CA LEU A 3 -4.36 6.63 -5.97
C LEU A 3 -3.61 7.90 -5.57
N SER A 4 -2.34 8.02 -6.00
CA SER A 4 -1.53 9.21 -5.81
C SER A 4 -2.08 10.39 -6.60
N GLU A 5 -2.48 10.20 -7.86
CA GLU A 5 -3.07 11.25 -8.70
C GLU A 5 -4.42 11.72 -8.16
N VAL A 6 -5.26 10.78 -7.70
CA VAL A 6 -6.57 11.11 -7.10
C VAL A 6 -6.39 11.89 -5.80
N SER A 7 -5.46 11.48 -4.94
CA SER A 7 -5.17 12.19 -3.69
C SER A 7 -4.61 13.58 -3.93
N GLN A 8 -3.74 13.74 -4.93
CA GLN A 8 -3.21 15.04 -5.31
C GLN A 8 -4.29 15.96 -5.87
N HIS A 9 -5.17 15.45 -6.74
CA HIS A 9 -6.30 16.21 -7.28
C HIS A 9 -7.25 16.68 -6.16
N ASN A 10 -7.54 15.82 -5.18
CA ASN A 10 -8.38 16.18 -4.03
C ASN A 10 -7.69 17.21 -3.13
N LEU A 11 -6.37 17.12 -2.97
CA LEU A 11 -5.56 18.11 -2.24
C LEU A 11 -5.61 19.49 -2.91
N ASP A 12 -5.45 19.53 -4.23
CA ASP A 12 -5.48 20.76 -5.02
C ASP A 12 -6.83 21.46 -4.90
N ASN A 13 -7.92 20.70 -5.01
CA ASN A 13 -9.30 21.19 -4.90
C ASN A 13 -9.81 21.36 -3.45
N ALA A 14 -9.03 20.95 -2.46
CA ALA A 14 -9.42 20.91 -1.05
C ALA A 14 -10.73 20.12 -0.81
N ASP A 15 -10.88 18.98 -1.50
CA ASP A 15 -12.05 18.11 -1.36
C ASP A 15 -11.91 17.15 -0.18
N PHE A 16 -12.28 17.66 0.99
CA PHE A 16 -12.17 16.92 2.26
C PHE A 16 -13.03 15.65 2.31
N LEU A 17 -14.26 15.71 1.80
CA LEU A 17 -15.19 14.59 1.89
C LEU A 17 -14.81 13.46 0.94
N ALA A 18 -14.39 13.77 -0.28
CA ALA A 18 -13.90 12.76 -1.21
C ALA A 18 -12.68 12.02 -0.64
N GLN A 19 -11.72 12.76 -0.08
CA GLN A 19 -10.53 12.16 0.53
C GLN A 19 -10.86 11.34 1.79
N LYS A 20 -11.81 11.80 2.62
CA LYS A 20 -12.32 11.07 3.79
C LYS A 20 -12.86 9.70 3.40
N THR A 21 -13.69 9.63 2.36
CA THR A 21 -14.28 8.37 1.89
C THR A 21 -13.22 7.39 1.44
N ILE A 22 -12.24 7.84 0.64
CA ILE A 22 -11.14 7.00 0.17
C ILE A 22 -10.35 6.42 1.36
N LEU A 23 -10.06 7.26 2.36
CA LEU A 23 -9.33 6.81 3.55
C LEU A 23 -10.12 5.77 4.35
N ILE A 24 -11.42 5.98 4.53
CA ILE A 24 -12.31 5.01 5.22
C ILE A 24 -12.33 3.68 4.48
N ASP A 25 -12.49 3.69 3.17
CA ASP A 25 -12.55 2.48 2.35
C ASP A 25 -11.24 1.67 2.43
N LEU A 26 -10.09 2.35 2.40
CA LEU A 26 -8.80 1.70 2.56
C LEU A 26 -8.60 1.11 3.97
N ILE A 27 -9.01 1.84 5.02
CA ILE A 27 -8.97 1.35 6.41
C ILE A 27 -9.89 0.13 6.57
N HIS A 28 -11.06 0.13 5.94
CA HIS A 28 -11.95 -1.01 5.98
C HIS A 28 -11.30 -2.23 5.31
N ASP A 29 -10.75 -2.04 4.11
CA ASP A 29 -10.18 -3.13 3.33
C ASP A 29 -8.89 -3.72 3.95
N ILE A 30 -8.01 -2.89 4.53
CA ILE A 30 -6.84 -3.41 5.26
C ILE A 30 -7.28 -4.25 6.47
N ASN A 31 -8.34 -3.85 7.18
CA ASN A 31 -8.87 -4.60 8.30
C ASN A 31 -9.46 -5.95 7.87
N VAL A 32 -10.14 -6.01 6.72
CA VAL A 32 -10.62 -7.26 6.12
C VAL A 32 -9.43 -8.18 5.80
N LYS A 33 -8.37 -7.63 5.19
CA LYS A 33 -7.16 -8.40 4.84
C LYS A 33 -6.40 -8.88 6.07
N ILE A 34 -6.32 -8.08 7.13
CA ILE A 34 -5.74 -8.49 8.41
C ILE A 34 -6.53 -9.66 9.01
N LYS A 35 -7.86 -9.59 9.02
CA LYS A 35 -8.72 -10.70 9.49
C LYS A 35 -8.54 -11.97 8.64
N GLU A 36 -8.45 -11.82 7.32
CA GLU A 36 -8.19 -12.92 6.39
C GLU A 36 -6.85 -13.61 6.69
N ARG A 37 -5.78 -12.83 6.85
CA ARG A 37 -4.45 -13.33 7.26
C ARG A 37 -4.51 -14.05 8.61
N ASP A 38 -5.16 -13.46 9.60
CA ASP A 38 -5.24 -14.04 10.95
C ASP A 38 -6.07 -15.35 10.94
N ASN A 39 -7.11 -15.45 10.10
CA ASN A 39 -7.84 -16.69 9.86
C ASN A 39 -6.98 -17.75 9.16
N LEU A 40 -6.19 -17.35 8.16
CA LEU A 40 -5.29 -18.29 7.49
C LEU A 40 -4.22 -18.85 8.44
N LYS A 41 -3.70 -18.02 9.36
CA LYS A 41 -2.73 -18.43 10.38
C LYS A 41 -3.30 -19.44 11.39
N LYS A 42 -4.60 -19.38 11.70
CA LYS A 42 -5.25 -20.32 12.65
C LYS A 42 -5.34 -21.73 12.08
N ASN A 43 -5.52 -21.85 10.77
CA ASN A 43 -5.64 -23.13 10.09
C ASN A 43 -4.26 -23.64 9.69
N ARG A 44 -3.70 -24.58 10.48
CA ARG A 44 -2.35 -25.15 10.27
C ARG A 44 -2.15 -25.89 8.94
N THR A 45 -3.22 -26.16 8.20
CA THR A 45 -3.24 -26.81 6.88
C THR A 45 -3.07 -25.84 5.71
N ASN A 46 -3.10 -24.53 5.95
CA ASN A 46 -3.03 -23.55 4.87
C ASN A 46 -1.62 -23.36 4.33
N ASN A 47 -1.53 -23.01 3.04
CA ASN A 47 -0.27 -22.83 2.36
C ASN A 47 0.45 -21.56 2.90
N PRO A 48 1.70 -21.67 3.42
CA PRO A 48 2.46 -20.51 3.90
C PRO A 48 2.62 -19.41 2.83
N ILE A 49 2.61 -19.78 1.55
CA ILE A 49 2.69 -18.84 0.42
C ILE A 49 1.49 -17.87 0.41
N GLU A 50 0.29 -18.33 0.75
CA GLU A 50 -0.91 -17.48 0.78
C GLU A 50 -0.86 -16.46 1.91
N ILE A 51 -0.35 -16.87 3.08
CA ILE A 51 -0.13 -15.97 4.23
C ILE A 51 0.85 -14.86 3.86
N ILE A 52 1.95 -15.21 3.18
CA ILE A 52 2.95 -14.25 2.70
C ILE A 52 2.34 -13.29 1.67
N LYS A 53 1.57 -13.80 0.71
CA LYS A 53 0.91 -12.98 -0.32
C LYS A 53 -0.07 -11.97 0.28
N ILE A 54 -0.88 -12.39 1.25
CA ILE A 54 -1.77 -11.47 1.97
C ILE A 54 -0.95 -10.48 2.80
N GLY A 55 0.13 -10.93 3.46
CA GLY A 55 1.05 -10.04 4.16
C GLY A 55 1.61 -8.92 3.27
N ASN A 56 2.08 -9.26 2.07
CA ASN A 56 2.57 -8.27 1.11
C ASN A 56 1.46 -7.32 0.65
N THR A 57 0.25 -7.83 0.42
CA THR A 57 -0.92 -7.02 0.05
C THR A 57 -1.29 -6.03 1.16
N ILE A 58 -1.21 -6.44 2.42
CA ILE A 58 -1.44 -5.59 3.60
C ILE A 58 -0.40 -4.46 3.64
N ASN A 59 0.88 -4.77 3.42
CA ASN A 59 1.95 -3.77 3.43
C ASN A 59 1.76 -2.70 2.33
N ILE A 60 1.46 -3.13 1.10
CA ILE A 60 1.17 -2.21 -0.01
C ILE A 60 -0.02 -1.30 0.33
N LYS A 61 -1.08 -1.85 0.94
CA LYS A 61 -2.25 -1.07 1.35
C LYS A 61 -1.95 -0.12 2.49
N LEU A 62 -1.08 -0.50 3.42
CA LEU A 62 -0.65 0.38 4.50
C LEU A 62 0.11 1.60 3.96
N GLU A 63 1.01 1.41 2.98
CA GLU A 63 1.70 2.51 2.31
C GLU A 63 0.71 3.45 1.60
N GLN A 64 -0.32 2.89 0.94
CA GLN A 64 -1.40 3.67 0.32
C GLN A 64 -2.19 4.48 1.37
N ILE A 65 -2.53 3.88 2.50
CA ILE A 65 -3.23 4.55 3.61
C ILE A 65 -2.40 5.73 4.12
N ILE A 66 -1.09 5.55 4.32
CA ILE A 66 -0.20 6.62 4.79
C ILE A 66 -0.18 7.80 3.80
N LEU A 67 -0.08 7.54 2.50
CA LEU A 67 -0.10 8.58 1.47
C LEU A 67 -1.44 9.34 1.46
N VAL A 68 -2.56 8.60 1.48
CA VAL A 68 -3.91 9.17 1.46
C VAL A 68 -4.19 9.97 2.74
N HIS A 69 -3.71 9.50 3.89
CA HIS A 69 -3.83 10.15 5.19
C HIS A 69 -3.04 11.46 5.25
N ASP A 70 -1.82 11.49 4.72
CA ASP A 70 -1.03 12.73 4.64
C ASP A 70 -1.77 13.80 3.81
N ALA A 71 -2.27 13.44 2.63
CA ALA A 71 -3.08 14.34 1.81
C ALA A 71 -4.36 14.80 2.56
N PHE A 72 -5.01 13.92 3.31
CA PHE A 72 -6.20 14.24 4.10
C PHE A 72 -5.92 15.28 5.21
N VAL A 73 -4.82 15.10 5.95
CA VAL A 73 -4.36 16.06 6.97
C VAL A 73 -3.97 17.40 6.33
N GLN A 74 -3.30 17.37 5.18
CA GLN A 74 -2.94 18.57 4.44
C GLN A 74 -4.17 19.34 3.94
N ILE A 75 -5.21 18.67 3.45
CA ILE A 75 -6.48 19.30 3.05
C ILE A 75 -7.11 20.03 4.24
N TYR A 76 -7.22 19.37 5.40
CA TYR A 76 -7.74 20.00 6.61
C TYR A 76 -6.94 21.25 6.99
N ASN A 77 -5.61 21.13 7.03
CA ASN A 77 -4.72 22.25 7.33
C ASN A 77 -4.87 23.42 6.33
N LYS A 78 -5.04 23.11 5.04
CA LYS A 78 -5.27 24.09 3.97
C LYS A 78 -6.60 24.83 4.18
N ILE A 79 -7.67 24.11 4.52
CA ILE A 79 -8.99 24.69 4.82
C ILE A 79 -8.93 25.56 6.08
N ALA A 80 -8.32 25.06 7.16
CA ALA A 80 -8.23 25.76 8.44
C ALA A 80 -7.41 27.06 8.37
N LYS A 81 -6.31 27.07 7.61
CA LYS A 81 -5.42 28.24 7.45
C LYS A 81 -5.94 29.27 6.44
N THR A 82 -6.66 28.82 5.40
CA THR A 82 -7.07 29.71 4.31
C THR A 82 -8.41 30.37 4.62
N LYS A 83 -8.41 31.67 4.96
CA LYS A 83 -9.64 32.44 5.26
C LYS A 83 -10.75 32.29 4.20
N LYS A 84 -10.40 32.24 2.91
CA LYS A 84 -11.37 32.06 1.81
C LYS A 84 -12.06 30.70 1.84
N LEU A 85 -11.30 29.63 2.11
CA LEU A 85 -11.84 28.26 2.19
C LEU A 85 -12.61 28.06 3.50
N LYS A 86 -12.09 28.58 4.61
CA LYS A 86 -12.78 28.54 5.92
C LYS A 86 -14.18 29.15 5.87
N LYS A 87 -14.36 30.26 5.14
CA LYS A 87 -15.68 30.92 4.95
C LYS A 87 -16.69 30.07 4.16
N LYS A 88 -16.26 29.01 3.47
CA LYS A 88 -17.14 28.12 2.71
C LYS A 88 -17.88 27.13 3.63
N TYR A 89 -17.39 26.92 4.84
CA TYR A 89 -17.89 25.91 5.78
C TYR A 89 -18.44 26.58 7.04
N THR A 90 -19.42 25.93 7.68
CA THR A 90 -19.90 26.35 9.00
C THR A 90 -18.90 26.00 10.09
N GLU A 91 -19.01 26.64 11.25
CA GLU A 91 -18.15 26.35 12.40
C GLU A 91 -18.32 24.90 12.90
N GLU A 92 -19.56 24.41 12.90
CA GLU A 92 -19.90 23.00 13.19
C GLU A 92 -19.21 22.02 12.21
N GLN A 93 -19.25 22.30 10.91
CA GLN A 93 -18.56 21.48 9.90
C GLN A 93 -17.04 21.47 10.09
N LEU A 94 -16.46 22.59 10.52
CA LEU A 94 -15.02 22.66 10.77
C LEU A 94 -14.62 21.87 12.01
N ASP A 95 -15.48 21.83 13.03
CA ASP A 95 -15.29 20.98 14.20
C ASP A 95 -15.42 19.49 13.83
N ASP A 96 -16.43 19.13 13.03
CA ASP A 96 -16.60 17.78 12.48
C ASP A 96 -15.39 17.33 11.65
N PHE A 97 -14.77 18.24 10.91
CA PHE A 97 -13.56 17.94 10.15
C PHE A 97 -12.38 17.69 11.08
N ALA A 98 -12.20 18.51 12.13
CA ALA A 98 -11.16 18.31 13.14
C ALA A 98 -11.34 16.96 13.86
N ASN A 99 -12.56 16.64 14.26
CA ASN A 99 -12.93 15.36 14.88
C ASN A 99 -12.68 14.19 13.93
N SER A 100 -13.07 14.32 12.66
CA SER A 100 -12.81 13.30 11.64
C SER A 100 -11.31 13.05 11.43
N VAL A 101 -10.49 14.10 11.41
CA VAL A 101 -9.03 13.99 11.29
C VAL A 101 -8.45 13.26 12.50
N LYS A 102 -8.87 13.60 13.71
CA LYS A 102 -8.41 12.94 14.92
C LYS A 102 -8.77 11.44 14.92
N ILE A 103 -10.03 11.11 14.67
CA ILE A 103 -10.53 9.73 14.65
C ILE A 103 -9.80 8.89 13.59
N LEU A 104 -9.70 9.41 12.37
CA LEU A 104 -9.06 8.66 11.28
C LEU A 104 -7.55 8.52 11.48
N THR A 105 -6.89 9.51 12.09
CA THR A 105 -5.47 9.39 12.45
C THR A 105 -5.26 8.28 13.49
N THR A 106 -6.14 8.17 14.49
CA THR A 106 -6.11 7.06 15.44
C THR A 106 -6.26 5.72 14.73
N HIS A 107 -7.24 5.58 13.83
CA HIS A 107 -7.43 4.32 13.10
C HIS A 107 -6.28 3.96 12.15
N VAL A 108 -5.63 4.94 11.53
CA VAL A 108 -4.41 4.70 10.74
C VAL A 108 -3.29 4.18 11.63
N SER A 109 -3.09 4.77 12.81
CA SER A 109 -2.11 4.31 13.80
C SER A 109 -2.42 2.89 14.30
N GLU A 110 -3.69 2.58 14.54
CA GLU A 110 -4.13 1.23 14.92
C GLU A 110 -3.86 0.21 13.80
N CYS A 111 -4.10 0.59 12.54
CA CYS A 111 -3.78 -0.27 11.39
C CYS A 111 -2.26 -0.51 11.30
N ASP A 112 -1.44 0.53 11.40
CA ASP A 112 0.03 0.41 11.38
C ASP A 112 0.52 -0.51 12.51
N ALA A 113 0.00 -0.32 13.74
CA ALA A 113 0.29 -1.20 14.86
C ALA A 113 -0.18 -2.65 14.63
N ALA A 114 -1.37 -2.87 14.07
CA ALA A 114 -1.89 -4.21 13.78
C ALA A 114 -1.08 -4.95 12.68
N VAL A 115 -0.48 -4.19 11.76
CA VAL A 115 0.43 -4.73 10.74
C VAL A 115 1.80 -5.03 11.33
N ARG A 116 2.39 -4.11 12.10
CA ARG A 116 3.77 -4.20 12.62
C ARG A 116 3.92 -5.02 13.91
N HIS A 117 2.98 -4.91 14.85
CA HIS A 117 3.15 -5.38 16.23
C HIS A 117 2.43 -6.69 16.59
N LYS A 118 1.78 -7.39 15.65
CA LYS A 118 1.21 -8.72 15.93
C LYS A 118 2.18 -9.89 15.68
N THR A 119 3.48 -9.62 15.81
CA THR A 119 4.54 -10.61 16.12
C THR A 119 4.86 -10.61 17.62
N VAL A 120 4.24 -9.73 18.41
CA VAL A 120 4.31 -9.78 19.88
C VAL A 120 3.07 -10.49 20.40
N THR A 121 3.19 -11.82 20.51
CA THR A 121 2.48 -12.57 21.55
C THR A 121 2.67 -11.78 22.84
N MET A 122 1.59 -11.40 23.53
CA MET A 122 1.70 -10.76 24.85
C MET A 122 2.78 -11.48 25.65
N THR A 123 3.88 -10.78 25.93
CA THR A 123 4.96 -11.32 26.71
C THR A 123 4.38 -11.66 28.06
N LYS A 124 4.47 -12.95 28.42
CA LYS A 124 4.13 -13.60 29.69
C LYS A 124 4.50 -12.76 30.94
N GLN A 125 5.43 -11.83 30.79
CA GLN A 125 5.88 -10.84 31.77
C GLN A 125 4.78 -9.86 32.23
N GLU A 126 3.83 -9.44 31.38
CA GLU A 126 2.73 -8.55 31.81
C GLU A 126 1.65 -9.31 32.62
N LEU A 127 1.46 -10.61 32.36
CA LEU A 127 0.61 -11.46 33.19
C LEU A 127 1.27 -11.84 34.53
N CYS A 128 2.59 -11.98 34.57
CA CYS A 128 3.32 -12.24 35.81
C CYS A 128 3.37 -11.03 36.74
N ASN A 129 3.43 -9.81 36.22
CA ASN A 129 3.45 -8.60 37.05
C ASN A 129 2.11 -8.30 37.74
N LEU A 130 0.98 -8.74 37.16
CA LEU A 130 -0.33 -8.62 37.80
C LEU A 130 -0.56 -9.65 38.92
N LYS A 131 0.17 -10.77 38.93
CA LYS A 131 -0.05 -11.86 39.90
C LYS A 131 0.91 -11.85 41.09
N MET A 132 1.98 -11.06 41.02
CA MET A 132 2.95 -10.88 42.11
C MET A 132 2.60 -9.72 43.05
N MET A 133 1.62 -8.88 42.72
CA MET A 133 1.27 -7.68 43.51
C MET A 133 0.21 -7.94 44.59
N ASP A 134 -0.30 -9.19 44.70
CA ASP A 134 -1.34 -9.59 45.66
C ASP A 134 -0.80 -10.45 46.84
N LEU A 135 0.53 -10.59 47.01
CA LEU A 135 1.12 -11.52 48.00
C LEU A 135 1.98 -10.91 49.10
N ASP A 136 2.15 -9.59 49.14
CA ASP A 136 2.88 -8.94 50.23
C ASP A 136 1.97 -7.94 50.94
N ASN A 137 1.19 -8.41 51.92
CA ASN A 137 0.79 -7.69 53.14
C ASN A 137 -0.09 -8.59 54.03
N ASP A 138 0.52 -9.39 54.90
CA ASP A 138 0.22 -9.46 56.35
C ASP A 138 1.09 -10.55 57.01
N PRO A 139 1.97 -10.22 57.98
CA PRO A 139 2.65 -11.20 58.79
C PRO A 139 1.78 -11.52 60.01
N ASP A 140 0.76 -12.36 59.84
CA ASP A 140 0.01 -12.87 61.00
C ASP A 140 0.71 -14.11 61.56
N GLU A 141 0.98 -14.03 62.86
CA GLU A 141 1.64 -15.03 63.68
C GLU A 141 0.88 -16.37 63.66
N ASN A 142 1.66 -17.46 63.84
CA ASN A 142 1.22 -18.80 64.27
C ASN A 142 0.96 -19.85 63.15
N CYS A 143 2.04 -20.35 62.53
CA CYS A 143 2.03 -21.65 61.85
C CYS A 143 2.68 -22.73 62.72
N ASN A 144 1.84 -23.50 63.42
CA ASN A 144 2.21 -24.83 63.89
C ASN A 144 2.44 -25.72 62.67
N ILE A 145 3.70 -26.02 62.35
CA ILE A 145 4.06 -26.98 61.30
C ILE A 145 3.82 -28.38 61.88
N GLU A 146 2.67 -28.97 61.56
CA GLU A 146 2.44 -30.39 61.81
C GLU A 146 3.42 -31.23 60.97
N PRO A 147 3.96 -32.34 61.50
CA PRO A 147 4.85 -33.21 60.76
C PRO A 147 4.12 -33.84 59.57
N ILE A 148 4.62 -33.57 58.36
CA ILE A 148 4.12 -34.06 57.06
C ILE A 148 3.80 -35.55 57.15
N ASN A 149 2.54 -35.90 56.87
CA ASN A 149 2.05 -37.27 56.87
C ASN A 149 2.71 -38.06 55.72
N ASP A 150 3.02 -39.35 55.90
CA ASP A 150 3.76 -40.12 54.88
C ASP A 150 3.00 -40.25 53.54
N LYS A 151 1.68 -40.03 53.54
CA LYS A 151 0.87 -39.90 52.32
C LYS A 151 1.18 -38.64 51.52
N ASP A 152 1.47 -37.53 52.19
CA ASP A 152 1.75 -36.24 51.55
C ASP A 152 3.15 -36.27 50.90
N LYS A 153 4.08 -37.07 51.43
CA LYS A 153 5.39 -37.30 50.80
C LYS A 153 5.27 -38.07 49.48
N VAL A 154 4.43 -39.10 49.43
CA VAL A 154 4.18 -39.87 48.20
C VAL A 154 3.51 -39.01 47.14
N GLU A 155 2.52 -38.20 47.52
CA GLU A 155 1.86 -37.27 46.59
C GLU A 155 2.84 -36.18 46.07
N ALA A 156 3.73 -35.69 46.92
CA ALA A 156 4.78 -34.75 46.53
C ALA A 156 5.80 -35.37 45.56
N GLU A 157 6.19 -36.63 45.77
CA GLU A 157 7.08 -37.37 44.85
C GLU A 157 6.43 -37.63 43.49
N GLU A 158 5.15 -37.96 43.46
CA GLU A 158 4.39 -38.08 42.21
C GLU A 158 4.27 -36.75 41.47
N ALA A 159 4.02 -35.65 42.20
CA ALA A 159 4.00 -34.31 41.63
C ALA A 159 5.37 -33.92 41.05
N LEU A 160 6.45 -34.23 41.75
CA LEU A 160 7.82 -33.98 41.31
C LEU A 160 8.17 -34.77 40.04
N ASN A 161 7.75 -36.04 39.96
CA ASN A 161 7.96 -36.86 38.77
C ASN A 161 7.15 -36.36 37.57
N ARG A 162 5.91 -35.90 37.79
CA ARG A 162 5.11 -35.23 36.75
C ARG A 162 5.78 -33.95 36.26
N TRP A 163 6.45 -33.21 37.14
CA TRP A 163 7.16 -31.99 36.76
C TRP A 163 8.41 -32.29 35.95
N LYS A 164 9.24 -33.26 36.38
CA LYS A 164 10.42 -33.70 35.63
C LYS A 164 10.08 -34.20 34.22
N LEU A 165 9.00 -34.97 34.08
CA LEU A 165 8.57 -35.45 32.76
C LEU A 165 8.15 -34.29 31.85
N ARG A 166 7.47 -33.28 32.38
CA ARG A 166 7.11 -32.08 31.61
C ARG A 166 8.32 -31.24 31.24
N ASP A 167 9.28 -31.12 32.14
CA ASP A 167 10.52 -30.36 31.90
C ASP A 167 11.33 -30.99 30.76
N GLN A 168 11.46 -32.32 30.76
CA GLN A 168 12.10 -33.06 29.67
C GLN A 168 11.37 -32.87 28.32
N GLN A 169 10.03 -32.85 28.33
CA GLN A 169 9.24 -32.55 27.13
C GLN A 169 9.44 -31.11 26.64
N PHE A 170 9.66 -30.15 27.55
CA PHE A 170 9.99 -28.78 27.18
C PHE A 170 11.37 -28.67 26.57
N ASP A 171 12.37 -29.37 27.12
CA ASP A 171 13.73 -29.39 26.55
C ASP A 171 13.74 -29.97 25.14
N ASP A 172 13.01 -31.07 24.90
CA ASP A 172 12.88 -31.67 23.58
C ASP A 172 12.18 -30.73 22.58
N GLN A 173 11.17 -29.97 23.04
CA GLN A 173 10.51 -28.96 22.21
C GLN A 173 11.43 -27.77 21.90
N ILE A 174 12.21 -27.30 22.88
CA ILE A 174 13.16 -26.20 22.69
C ILE A 174 14.23 -26.61 21.68
N ARG A 175 14.73 -27.85 21.76
CA ARG A 175 15.68 -28.38 20.78
C ARG A 175 15.08 -28.43 19.37
N GLY A 176 13.84 -28.91 19.24
CA GLY A 176 13.12 -28.94 17.97
C GLY A 176 12.86 -27.54 17.37
N ILE A 177 12.64 -26.53 18.22
CA ILE A 177 12.52 -25.13 17.80
C ILE A 177 13.87 -24.61 17.29
N GLY A 178 14.98 -24.92 17.96
CA GLY A 178 16.33 -24.55 17.52
C GLY A 178 16.63 -25.04 16.10
N GLU A 179 16.38 -26.33 15.84
CA GLU A 179 16.57 -26.94 14.51
C GLU A 179 15.60 -26.41 13.44
N ALA A 180 14.41 -25.95 13.84
CA ALA A 180 13.47 -25.30 12.92
C ALA A 180 13.90 -23.87 12.57
N VAL A 181 14.43 -23.12 13.54
CA VAL A 181 14.94 -21.75 13.35
C VAL A 181 16.17 -21.76 12.45
N GLU A 182 17.08 -22.71 12.62
CA GLU A 182 18.26 -22.86 11.75
C GLU A 182 17.86 -23.08 10.28
N ARG A 183 16.89 -23.97 10.03
CA ARG A 183 16.33 -24.18 8.69
C ARG A 183 15.62 -22.94 8.11
N ILE A 184 14.97 -22.14 8.96
CA ILE A 184 14.37 -20.87 8.52
C ILE A 184 15.45 -19.85 8.16
N GLY A 185 16.58 -19.85 8.88
CA GLY A 185 17.75 -19.03 8.57
C GLY A 185 18.27 -19.28 7.15
N ASP A 186 18.42 -20.55 6.76
CA ASP A 186 18.89 -20.94 5.42
C ASP A 186 17.90 -20.50 4.33
N VAL A 187 16.60 -20.72 4.54
CA VAL A 187 15.56 -20.30 3.59
C VAL A 187 15.48 -18.76 3.49
N ALA A 188 15.71 -18.04 4.58
CA ALA A 188 15.74 -16.58 4.58
C ALA A 188 16.90 -16.02 3.77
N LEU A 189 18.08 -16.66 3.81
CA LEU A 189 19.22 -16.30 2.96
C LEU A 189 18.89 -16.54 1.47
N GLU A 190 18.31 -17.70 1.14
CA GLU A 190 17.91 -18.01 -0.24
C GLU A 190 16.86 -17.02 -0.78
N ILE A 191 15.88 -16.65 0.05
CA ILE A 191 14.88 -15.64 -0.31
C ILE A 191 15.53 -14.27 -0.50
N SER A 192 16.50 -13.90 0.35
CA SER A 192 17.21 -12.63 0.23
C SER A 192 17.97 -12.53 -1.09
N GLU A 193 18.72 -13.58 -1.44
CA GLU A 193 19.46 -13.65 -2.71
C GLU A 193 18.52 -13.57 -3.93
N LYS A 194 17.43 -14.35 -3.91
CA LYS A 194 16.42 -14.31 -4.98
C LYS A 194 15.76 -12.94 -5.08
N SER A 195 15.43 -12.31 -3.95
CA SER A 195 14.85 -10.97 -3.91
C SER A 195 15.79 -9.93 -4.50
N GLN A 196 17.08 -9.99 -4.17
CA GLN A 196 18.10 -9.10 -4.73
C GLN A 196 18.26 -9.31 -6.25
N ALA A 197 18.23 -10.56 -6.73
CA ALA A 197 18.24 -10.87 -8.15
C ALA A 197 17.01 -10.30 -8.89
N HIS A 198 15.81 -10.43 -8.29
CA HIS A 198 14.59 -9.85 -8.84
C HIS A 198 14.63 -8.31 -8.88
N ALA A 199 15.15 -7.66 -7.83
CA ALA A 199 15.32 -6.22 -7.80
C ALA A 199 16.26 -5.72 -8.91
N GLN A 200 17.39 -6.40 -9.13
CA GLN A 200 18.30 -6.07 -10.23
C GLN A 200 17.65 -6.28 -11.61
N SER A 201 16.87 -7.36 -11.79
CA SER A 201 16.14 -7.60 -13.03
C SER A 201 15.08 -6.51 -13.31
N ALA A 202 14.39 -6.05 -12.27
CA ALA A 202 13.41 -4.97 -12.37
C ALA A 202 14.06 -3.65 -12.80
N ILE A 203 15.22 -3.30 -12.23
CA ILE A 203 15.99 -2.11 -12.61
C ILE A 203 16.39 -2.18 -14.09
N LYS A 204 16.94 -3.32 -14.56
CA LYS A 204 17.29 -3.51 -15.98
C LYS A 204 16.06 -3.39 -16.89
N THR A 205 14.91 -3.88 -16.45
CA THR A 205 13.66 -3.78 -17.21
C THR A 205 13.18 -2.34 -17.31
N ALA A 206 13.26 -1.58 -16.22
CA ALA A 206 12.92 -0.16 -16.20
C ALA A 206 13.84 0.66 -17.12
N GLU A 207 15.13 0.34 -17.15
CA GLU A 207 16.09 0.97 -18.06
C GLU A 207 15.76 0.65 -19.53
N ASN A 208 15.46 -0.62 -19.86
CA ASN A 208 15.03 -1.01 -21.20
C ASN A 208 13.73 -0.31 -21.63
N VAL A 209 12.76 -0.16 -20.72
CA VAL A 209 11.52 0.58 -20.98
C VAL A 209 11.83 2.05 -21.27
N LYS A 210 12.64 2.70 -20.43
CA LYS A 210 13.04 4.11 -20.63
C LYS A 210 13.70 4.31 -21.99
N THR A 211 14.61 3.40 -22.36
CA THR A 211 15.33 3.45 -23.65
C THR A 211 14.35 3.28 -24.83
N THR A 212 13.39 2.35 -24.70
CA THR A 212 12.34 2.11 -25.70
C THR A 212 11.39 3.31 -25.82
N THR A 213 11.00 3.94 -24.71
CA THR A 213 10.14 5.14 -24.71
C THR A 213 10.82 6.31 -25.41
N VAL A 214 12.11 6.54 -25.16
CA VAL A 214 12.90 7.55 -25.88
C VAL A 214 12.93 7.22 -27.38
N GLY A 215 13.15 5.94 -27.74
CA GLY A 215 13.09 5.48 -29.13
C GLY A 215 11.75 5.76 -29.81
N ILE A 216 10.63 5.46 -29.14
CA ILE A 216 9.27 5.76 -29.64
C ILE A 216 9.06 7.27 -29.82
N GLY A 217 9.57 8.09 -28.90
CA GLY A 217 9.53 9.55 -29.03
C GLY A 217 10.23 10.04 -30.30
N THR A 218 11.44 9.52 -30.58
CA THR A 218 12.18 9.89 -31.79
C THR A 218 11.48 9.46 -33.07
N LEU A 219 10.85 8.28 -33.10
CA LEU A 219 10.05 7.81 -34.23
C LEU A 219 8.81 8.69 -34.45
N SER A 220 8.13 9.09 -33.36
CA SER A 220 6.99 10.02 -33.43
C SER A 220 7.39 11.36 -34.06
N ASP A 221 8.57 11.88 -33.70
CA ASP A 221 9.10 13.12 -34.28
C ASP A 221 9.47 12.97 -35.76
N GLN A 222 10.00 11.82 -36.17
CA GLN A 222 10.24 11.52 -37.59
C GLN A 222 8.93 11.46 -38.38
N ILE A 223 7.90 10.79 -37.85
CA ILE A 223 6.56 10.73 -38.46
C ILE A 223 5.97 12.14 -38.62
N LYS A 224 6.06 12.99 -37.58
CA LYS A 224 5.62 14.40 -37.67
C LYS A 224 6.36 15.18 -38.75
N LYS A 225 7.66 14.96 -38.92
CA LYS A 225 8.45 15.61 -39.99
C LYS A 225 7.98 15.17 -41.38
N ILE A 226 7.69 13.88 -41.57
CA ILE A 226 7.19 13.35 -42.84
C ILE A 226 5.80 13.93 -43.16
N ILE A 227 4.88 13.94 -42.19
CA ILE A 227 3.54 14.52 -42.36
C ILE A 227 3.61 16.00 -42.73
N LYS A 228 4.47 16.78 -42.06
CA LYS A 228 4.67 18.21 -42.38
C LYS A 228 5.21 18.42 -43.80
N LYS A 229 6.10 17.54 -44.28
CA LYS A 229 6.61 17.58 -45.66
C LYS A 229 5.51 17.25 -46.67
N GLN A 230 4.74 16.18 -46.45
CA GLN A 230 3.62 15.82 -47.32
C GLN A 230 2.60 16.96 -47.43
N ARG A 231 2.24 17.60 -46.32
CA ARG A 231 1.29 18.74 -46.33
C ARG A 231 1.78 19.92 -47.18
N LYS A 232 3.09 20.20 -47.20
CA LYS A 232 3.68 21.24 -48.07
C LYS A 232 3.59 20.86 -49.55
N ILE A 233 3.88 19.60 -49.87
CA ILE A 233 3.81 19.07 -51.24
C ILE A 233 2.37 19.09 -51.75
N GLU A 234 1.40 18.66 -50.94
CA GLU A 234 -0.03 18.70 -51.28
C GLU A 234 -0.51 20.14 -51.52
N CYS A 235 -0.07 21.09 -50.69
CA CYS A 235 -0.41 22.50 -50.87
C CYS A 235 0.16 23.06 -52.18
N ALA A 236 1.44 22.76 -52.48
CA ALA A 236 2.07 23.17 -53.74
C ALA A 236 1.37 22.55 -54.96
N CYS A 237 1.02 21.26 -54.89
CA CYS A 237 0.30 20.55 -55.95
C CYS A 237 -1.10 21.17 -56.20
N ARG A 238 -1.85 21.47 -55.13
CA ARG A 238 -3.14 22.18 -55.24
C ARG A 238 -2.99 23.57 -55.88
N GLY A 239 -1.92 24.29 -55.58
CA GLY A 239 -1.61 25.59 -56.19
C GLY A 239 -1.36 25.49 -57.70
N ILE A 240 -0.58 24.50 -58.13
CA ILE A 240 -0.30 24.25 -59.55
C ILE A 240 -1.59 23.87 -60.30
N LEU A 241 -2.44 23.03 -59.70
CA LEU A 241 -3.72 22.62 -60.27
C LEU A 241 -4.67 23.83 -60.49
N MET A 242 -4.74 24.76 -59.53
CA MET A 242 -5.48 26.02 -59.64
C MET A 242 -4.97 26.88 -60.81
N LEU A 243 -3.65 26.98 -60.99
CA LEU A 243 -3.05 27.75 -62.10
C LEU A 243 -3.40 27.16 -63.47
N ILE A 244 -3.32 25.83 -63.61
CA ILE A 244 -3.70 25.14 -64.85
C ILE A 244 -5.19 25.40 -65.15
N PHE A 245 -6.05 25.29 -64.14
CA PHE A 245 -7.48 25.55 -64.29
C PHE A 245 -7.77 26.99 -64.76
N LEU A 246 -7.12 27.99 -64.16
CA LEU A 246 -7.24 29.40 -64.57
C LEU A 246 -6.78 29.61 -66.02
N SER A 247 -5.69 28.96 -66.44
CA SER A 247 -5.19 29.07 -67.82
C SER A 247 -6.17 28.50 -68.86
N LEU A 248 -6.85 27.40 -68.53
CA LEU A 248 -7.87 26.79 -69.37
C LEU A 248 -9.11 27.68 -69.48
N VAL A 249 -9.56 28.26 -68.36
CA VAL A 249 -10.67 29.22 -68.35
C VAL A 249 -10.33 30.44 -69.20
N PHE A 250 -9.12 30.98 -69.08
CA PHE A 250 -8.68 32.11 -69.88
C PHE A 250 -8.67 31.79 -71.38
N LEU A 251 -8.14 30.63 -71.77
CA LEU A 251 -8.17 30.16 -73.16
C LEU A 251 -9.60 30.04 -73.70
N LEU A 252 -10.53 29.49 -72.92
CA LEU A 252 -11.94 29.40 -73.29
C LEU A 252 -12.55 30.79 -73.53
N VAL A 253 -12.30 31.75 -72.63
CA VAL A 253 -12.79 33.14 -72.79
C VAL A 253 -12.24 33.78 -74.07
N VAL A 254 -10.94 33.58 -74.36
CA VAL A 254 -10.31 34.09 -75.59
C VAL A 254 -10.92 33.45 -76.83
N LEU A 255 -11.15 32.14 -76.83
CA LEU A 255 -11.78 31.43 -77.94
C LEU A 255 -13.21 31.90 -78.19
N VAL A 256 -14.02 32.07 -77.14
CA VAL A 256 -15.39 32.58 -77.24
C VAL A 256 -15.41 34.00 -77.81
N LYS A 257 -14.55 34.90 -77.31
CA LYS A 257 -14.41 36.26 -77.86
C LYS A 257 -14.03 36.24 -79.33
N ARG A 258 -13.08 35.38 -79.73
CA ARG A 258 -12.62 35.28 -81.11
C ARG A 258 -13.69 34.69 -82.04
N ALA A 259 -14.51 33.76 -81.53
CA ALA A 259 -15.66 33.21 -82.25
C ALA A 259 -16.77 34.25 -82.44
N PHE A 260 -17.04 35.08 -81.43
CA PHE A 260 -18.02 36.17 -81.52
C PHE A 260 -17.57 37.30 -82.46
N SER A 261 -16.27 37.63 -82.49
CA SER A 261 -15.72 38.67 -83.37
C SER A 261 -15.67 38.28 -84.86
N LYS A 262 -15.90 37.01 -85.20
CA LYS A 262 -15.93 36.50 -86.58
C LYS A 262 -17.36 36.35 -87.14
N LYS A 263 -18.39 36.61 -86.34
CA LYS A 263 -19.78 36.78 -86.80
C LYS A 263 -20.07 38.25 -87.01
#